data_AF-A0A3M0G2S4-F1
#
_entry.id   AF-A0A3M0G2S4-F1
#
_cell.length_a   1.000
_cell.length_b   1.000
_cell.length_c   1.000
_cell.angle_alpha   90.00
_cell.angle_beta   90.00
_cell.angle_gamma   90.00
#
_symmetry.space_group_name_H-M   'P 1'
#
loop_
_entity.id
_entity.type
_entity.pdbx_description
1 polymer ?
#
loop_
_entity_poly.entity_id
_entity_poly.type
_entity_poly.pdbx_seq_one_letter_code
_entity_poly.pdbx_strand_id
1 'polypeptide(L)'
;MATLQNPRMRIPQLANEQGRSLASLSATIGRNPAYLQQFVTRGSPRRLPEEERRHLAIVLNVDERELGARDPWSPVGADRV
;
A
#
# COMPACT_ATOMS: atom_id res chain seq x y z
N MET A 1 -5.91 -14.75 -11.91
CA MET A 1 -7.15 -14.28 -11.25
C MET A 1 -6.73 -13.22 -10.24
N ALA A 2 -6.91 -11.93 -10.54
CA ALA A 2 -6.48 -10.85 -9.65
C ALA A 2 -7.51 -10.68 -8.53
N THR A 3 -7.27 -11.32 -7.39
CA THR A 3 -8.04 -11.10 -6.16
C THR A 3 -7.72 -9.71 -5.63
N LEU A 4 -8.76 -8.89 -5.41
CA LEU A 4 -8.67 -7.62 -4.70
C LEU A 4 -8.25 -7.91 -3.24
N GLN A 5 -6.94 -8.04 -3.01
CA GLN A 5 -6.40 -8.32 -1.69
C GLN A 5 -6.31 -7.03 -0.88
N ASN A 6 -6.55 -7.13 0.43
CA ASN A 6 -6.44 -6.00 1.31
C ASN A 6 -4.95 -5.63 1.47
N PRO A 7 -4.51 -4.44 1.01
CA PRO A 7 -3.10 -4.04 1.09
C PRO A 7 -2.56 -4.05 2.52
N ARG A 8 -3.43 -3.83 3.52
CA ARG A 8 -3.03 -3.84 4.93
C ARG A 8 -2.53 -5.21 5.40
N MET A 9 -2.99 -6.28 4.75
CA MET A 9 -2.55 -7.65 5.04
C MET A 9 -1.45 -8.09 4.06
N ARG A 10 -1.57 -7.69 2.79
CA ARG A 10 -0.63 -8.11 1.75
C ARG A 10 0.76 -7.50 1.91
N ILE A 11 0.86 -6.22 2.26
CA ILE A 11 2.14 -5.53 2.45
C ILE A 11 2.99 -6.18 3.56
N PRO A 12 2.50 -6.39 4.80
CA PRO A 12 3.31 -7.03 5.83
C PRO A 12 3.66 -8.49 5.48
N GLN A 13 2.81 -9.20 4.74
CA GLN A 13 3.11 -10.54 4.27
C GLN A 13 4.29 -10.53 3.29
N LEU A 14 4.22 -9.72 2.23
CA LEU A 14 5.30 -9.57 1.23
C LEU A 14 6.60 -9.08 1.87
N ALA A 15 6.49 -8.15 2.83
CA ALA A 15 7.64 -7.67 3.59
C ALA A 15 8.32 -8.82 4.33
N ASN A 16 7.55 -9.67 5.02
CA ASN A 16 8.07 -10.82 5.75
C ASN A 16 8.65 -11.89 4.82
N GLU A 17 8.00 -12.17 3.68
CA GLU A 17 8.49 -13.09 2.64
C GLU A 17 9.84 -12.66 2.07
N GLN A 18 10.09 -11.34 1.98
CA GLN A 18 11.36 -10.77 1.52
C GLN A 18 12.36 -10.48 2.65
N GLY A 19 12.04 -10.80 3.91
CA GLY A 19 12.88 -10.49 5.07
C GLY A 19 13.04 -8.99 5.35
N ARG A 20 12.10 -8.16 4.89
CA ARG A 20 12.09 -6.71 5.06
C ARG A 20 11.11 -6.28 6.15
N SER A 21 11.46 -5.23 6.88
CA SER A 21 10.56 -4.61 7.85
C SER A 21 9.72 -3.50 7.21
N LEU A 22 8.49 -3.30 7.69
CA LEU A 22 7.62 -2.19 7.27
C LEU A 22 8.31 -0.82 7.39
N ALA A 23 9.16 -0.63 8.41
CA ALA A 23 9.92 0.59 8.59
C ALA A 23 10.90 0.87 7.43
N SER A 24 11.59 -0.17 6.95
CA SER A 24 12.54 -0.07 5.83
C SER A 24 11.82 0.19 4.51
N LEU A 25 10.68 -0.48 4.28
CA LEU A 25 9.84 -0.22 3.11
C LEU A 25 9.32 1.22 3.10
N SER A 26 8.91 1.72 4.28
CA SER A 26 8.45 3.09 4.43
C SER A 26 9.55 4.13 4.16
N ALA A 27 10.77 3.86 4.62
CA ALA A 27 11.93 4.70 4.32
C ALA A 27 12.27 4.67 2.81
N THR A 28 12.09 3.53 2.15
CA THR A 28 12.35 3.36 0.71
C THR A 28 11.42 4.22 -0.15
N ILE A 29 10.16 4.42 0.29
CA ILE A 29 9.20 5.33 -0.37
C ILE A 29 9.33 6.79 0.07
N GLY A 30 10.40 7.15 0.80
CA GLY A 30 10.62 8.52 1.29
C GLY A 30 9.64 8.97 2.36
N ARG A 31 9.05 8.05 3.13
CA ARG A 31 8.14 8.34 4.24
C ARG A 31 8.78 7.98 5.58
N ASN A 32 8.20 8.49 6.67
CA ASN A 32 8.63 8.14 8.03
C ASN A 32 8.52 6.61 8.24
N PRO A 33 9.49 5.92 8.87
CA PRO A 33 9.43 4.48 9.17
C PRO A 33 8.10 4.00 9.77
N ALA A 34 7.42 4.83 10.56
CA ALA A 34 6.14 4.47 11.17
C ALA A 34 4.93 4.49 10.20
N TYR A 35 5.05 5.04 8.99
CA TYR A 35 3.90 5.27 8.09
C TYR A 35 3.20 3.96 7.69
N LEU A 36 3.94 2.97 7.18
CA LEU A 36 3.35 1.67 6.85
C LEU A 36 2.85 0.93 8.09
N GLN A 37 3.54 1.06 9.21
CA GLN A 37 3.11 0.45 10.47
C GLN A 37 1.77 1.05 10.93
N GLN A 38 1.58 2.36 10.84
CA GLN A 38 0.33 3.06 11.13
C GLN A 38 -0.78 2.69 10.15
N PHE A 39 -0.45 2.54 8.87
CA PHE A 39 -1.42 2.09 7.86
C PHE A 39 -1.99 0.70 8.19
N VAL A 40 -1.13 -0.23 8.62
CA VAL A 40 -1.53 -1.59 9.00
C VAL A 40 -2.24 -1.62 10.37
N THR A 41 -1.70 -0.93 11.37
CA THR A 41 -2.23 -0.97 12.76
C THR A 41 -3.38 -0.03 13.02
N ARG A 42 -3.25 1.27 12.68
CA ARG A 42 -4.29 2.28 12.89
C ARG A 42 -5.32 2.34 11.76
N GLY A 43 -5.05 1.67 10.63
CA GLY A 43 -5.93 1.74 9.45
C GLY A 43 -6.06 3.14 8.86
N SER A 44 -5.12 4.03 9.20
CA SER A 44 -5.06 5.43 8.77
C SER A 44 -3.71 5.69 8.12
N PRO A 45 -3.66 6.24 6.89
CA PRO A 45 -4.79 6.63 6.04
C PRO A 45 -5.66 5.45 5.59
N ARG A 46 -6.94 5.72 5.25
CA ARG A 46 -7.89 4.66 4.85
C ARG A 46 -7.42 3.90 3.61
N ARG A 47 -6.68 4.57 2.72
CA ARG A 47 -6.10 4.03 1.48
C ARG A 47 -4.67 4.53 1.29
N LEU A 48 -3.83 3.73 0.63
CA LEU A 48 -2.51 4.16 0.15
C LEU A 48 -2.69 5.07 -1.07
N PRO A 49 -2.06 6.26 -1.09
CA PRO A 49 -2.06 7.09 -2.28
C PRO A 49 -1.31 6.38 -3.42
N GLU A 50 -1.58 6.81 -4.65
CA GLU A 50 -1.13 6.10 -5.86
C GLU A 50 0.39 6.06 -5.97
N GLU A 51 1.06 7.17 -5.69
CA GLU A 51 2.50 7.28 -5.78
C GLU A 51 3.20 6.30 -4.82
N GLU A 52 2.78 6.25 -3.56
CA GLU A 52 3.31 5.32 -2.57
C GLU A 52 3.00 3.87 -2.94
N ARG A 53 1.80 3.60 -3.46
CA ARG A 53 1.43 2.26 -3.90
C ARG A 53 2.30 1.79 -5.07
N ARG A 54 2.53 2.64 -6.06
CA ARG A 54 3.38 2.34 -7.21
C ARG A 54 4.81 2.08 -6.77
N HIS A 55 5.36 2.92 -5.90
CA HIS A 55 6.69 2.69 -5.34
C HIS A 55 6.75 1.38 -4.54
N LEU A 56 5.74 1.07 -3.72
CA LEU A 56 5.69 -0.20 -3.00
C LEU A 56 5.59 -1.40 -3.93
N ALA A 57 4.80 -1.31 -5.01
CA ALA A 57 4.68 -2.36 -6.02
C ALA A 57 6.04 -2.63 -6.70
N ILE A 58 6.79 -1.58 -7.04
CA ILE A 58 8.15 -1.69 -7.61
C ILE A 58 9.12 -2.31 -6.59
N VAL A 59 9.14 -1.79 -5.35
CA VAL A 59 10.07 -2.24 -4.30
C VAL A 59 9.81 -3.68 -3.88
N LEU A 60 8.54 -4.09 -3.84
CA LEU A 60 8.11 -5.44 -3.50
C LEU A 60 8.08 -6.36 -4.73
N ASN A 61 8.31 -5.84 -5.93
CA ASN A 61 8.24 -6.56 -7.21
C ASN A 61 6.90 -7.30 -7.40
N VAL A 62 5.79 -6.64 -7.10
CA VAL A 62 4.41 -7.14 -7.23
C VAL A 62 3.57 -6.20 -8.08
N ASP A 63 2.43 -6.69 -8.56
CA ASP A 63 1.46 -5.87 -9.29
C ASP A 63 0.72 -4.91 -8.35
N GLU A 64 0.44 -3.68 -8.79
CA GLU A 64 -0.29 -2.67 -8.01
C GLU A 64 -1.70 -3.16 -7.59
N ARG A 65 -2.29 -4.09 -8.34
CA ARG A 65 -3.59 -4.72 -8.03
C ARG A 65 -3.52 -5.60 -6.79
N GLU A 66 -2.36 -6.18 -6.47
CA GLU A 66 -2.16 -6.92 -5.22
C GLU A 66 -2.18 -5.98 -3.99
N LEU A 67 -1.88 -4.69 -4.21
CA LEU A 67 -1.87 -3.65 -3.20
C LEU A 67 -3.19 -2.84 -3.18
N GLY A 68 -4.28 -3.41 -3.69
CA GLY A 68 -5.62 -2.85 -3.58
C GLY A 68 -5.92 -1.71 -4.56
N ALA A 69 -5.21 -1.62 -5.69
CA ALA A 69 -5.65 -0.79 -6.80
C ALA A 69 -7.04 -1.28 -7.27
N ARG A 70 -8.05 -0.40 -7.20
CA ARG A 70 -9.38 -0.64 -7.79
C ARG A 70 -9.40 -0.19 -9.24
N ASP A 71 -9.89 -1.07 -10.09
CA ASP A 71 -10.37 -0.77 -11.43
C ASP A 71 -11.88 -0.45 -11.34
N PRO A 72 -12.39 0.73 -11.74
CA PRO A 72 -11.68 1.94 -12.16
C PRO A 72 -11.43 2.94 -11.00
N TRP A 73 -10.51 3.85 -11.27
CA TRP A 73 -10.15 5.00 -10.45
C TRP A 73 -11.36 5.94 -10.22
N SER A 74 -11.59 6.33 -8.96
CA SER A 74 -12.41 7.48 -8.62
C SER A 74 -11.59 8.38 -7.71
N PRO A 75 -11.19 9.59 -8.17
CA PRO A 75 -10.58 10.57 -7.29
C PRO A 75 -11.64 10.95 -6.26
N VAL A 76 -11.29 10.95 -4.99
CA VAL A 76 -12.22 11.44 -3.96
C VAL A 76 -12.46 12.93 -4.24
N GLY A 77 -13.67 13.22 -4.72
CA GLY A 77 -14.10 14.52 -5.24
C GLY A 77 -15.42 14.49 -6.04
N ALA A 78 -15.94 13.32 -6.43
CA ALA A 78 -17.20 13.20 -7.17
C ALA A 78 -18.49 13.15 -6.30
N ASP A 79 -18.40 13.44 -5.00
CA ASP A 79 -19.58 13.55 -4.11
C ASP A 79 -19.60 14.93 -3.43
N ARG A 80 -19.88 15.94 -4.24
CA ARG A 80 -20.46 17.22 -3.82
C ARG A 80 -21.42 17.65 -4.93
N VAL A 81 -22.64 17.14 -4.88
CA VAL A 81 -23.82 17.74 -5.54
C VAL A 81 -24.96 17.82 -4.53
#